data_AF-A0A7M1Q512-F1
#
_entry.id   AF-A0A7M1Q512-F1
#
_cell.length_a   1.000
_cell.length_b   1.000
_cell.length_c   1.000
_cell.angle_alpha   90.00
_cell.angle_beta   90.00
_cell.angle_gamma   90.00
#
_symmetry.space_group_name_H-M   'P 1'
#
loop_
_entity.id
_entity.type
_entity.pdbx_description
1 polymer ?
#
loop_
_entity_poly.entity_id
_entity_poly.type
_entity_poly.pdbx_seq_one_letter_code
_entity_poly.pdbx_strand_id
1 'polypeptide(L)'
;MSDINRWLNSVGKKIFVDYYYNFKQINLDKNTFAQRLLEENPNATRISGQLTRISCAQRIFRNNLQIEALLLIIDSNRLSNATINKARAILEKESLGKEGDINERLSSERVHSRISCLENPK
;
A
#
# COMPACT_ATOMS: atom_id res chain seq x y z
N MET A 1 16.98 14.69 6.38
CA MET A 1 16.37 13.35 6.52
C MET A 1 15.06 13.39 5.75
N SER A 2 14.83 12.53 4.76
CA SER A 2 13.58 12.55 3.99
C SER A 2 12.37 12.18 4.86
N ASP A 3 11.20 12.73 4.54
CA ASP A 3 9.96 12.45 5.28
C ASP A 3 9.60 10.95 5.30
N ILE A 4 9.94 10.22 4.22
CA ILE A 4 9.76 8.77 4.11
C ILE A 4 10.56 8.03 5.17
N ASN A 5 11.83 8.40 5.37
CA ASN A 5 12.68 7.78 6.41
C ASN A 5 12.10 8.02 7.81
N ARG A 6 11.59 9.22 8.07
CA ARG A 6 10.94 9.55 9.34
C ARG A 6 9.68 8.70 9.55
N TRP A 7 8.83 8.58 8.53
CA TRP A 7 7.61 7.77 8.61
C TRP A 7 7.94 6.28 8.75
N LEU A 8 8.86 5.73 7.96
CA LEU A 8 9.31 4.34 8.07
C LEU A 8 9.90 4.01 9.45
N ASN A 9 10.65 4.93 10.05
CA ASN A 9 11.17 4.74 11.41
C ASN A 9 10.04 4.76 12.44
N SER A 10 9.02 5.60 12.26
CA SER A 10 7.84 5.65 13.13
C SER A 10 6.96 4.40 13.00
N VAL A 11 6.80 3.87 11.78
CA VAL A 11 6.08 2.62 11.51
C VAL A 11 6.88 1.41 11.98
N GLY A 12 8.20 1.45 11.85
CA GLY A 12 9.10 0.31 11.93
C GLY A 12 9.21 -0.41 10.58
N LYS A 13 10.41 -0.47 10.01
CA LYS A 13 10.68 -1.04 8.68
C LYS A 13 10.19 -2.49 8.53
N LYS A 14 10.45 -3.35 9.53
CA LYS A 14 9.95 -4.75 9.53
C LYS A 14 8.42 -4.81 9.55
N ILE A 15 7.77 -4.04 10.43
CA ILE A 15 6.30 -4.00 10.55
C ILE A 15 5.67 -3.51 9.24
N PHE A 16 6.27 -2.48 8.61
CA PHE A 16 5.80 -1.98 7.33
C PHE A 16 5.79 -3.07 6.25
N VAL A 17 6.85 -3.87 6.15
CA VAL A 17 6.93 -5.00 5.21
C VAL A 17 5.95 -6.12 5.59
N ASP A 18 5.87 -6.46 6.88
CA ASP A 18 5.08 -7.60 7.32
C ASP A 18 3.58 -7.42 7.09
N TYR A 19 3.10 -6.19 7.28
CA TYR A 19 1.69 -5.81 7.17
C TYR A 19 1.43 -4.91 5.96
N TYR A 20 2.29 -4.95 4.94
CA TYR A 20 2.25 -4.03 3.80
C TYR A 20 0.86 -3.95 3.16
N TYR A 21 0.26 -5.11 2.83
CA TYR A 21 -1.05 -5.16 2.18
C TYR A 21 -2.18 -4.74 3.12
N ASN A 22 -2.06 -5.03 4.42
CA ASN A 22 -3.00 -4.50 5.41
C ASN A 22 -2.97 -2.98 5.41
N PHE A 23 -1.77 -2.36 5.41
CA PHE A 23 -1.63 -0.90 5.33
C PHE A 23 -2.18 -0.31 4.03
N LYS A 24 -1.99 -1.00 2.89
CA LYS A 24 -2.53 -0.59 1.59
C LYS A 24 -4.07 -0.62 1.55
N GLN A 25 -4.69 -1.55 2.29
CA GLN A 25 -6.14 -1.77 2.31
C GLN A 25 -6.88 -1.11 3.50
N ILE A 26 -6.22 -0.25 4.30
CA ILE A 26 -6.88 0.44 5.43
C ILE A 26 -7.83 1.53 4.93
N ASN A 27 -8.96 1.11 4.40
CA ASN A 27 -10.09 1.99 4.08
C ASN A 27 -11.27 1.76 5.02
N LEU A 28 -11.29 0.69 5.84
CA LEU A 28 -12.52 0.24 6.49
C LEU A 28 -12.54 0.28 8.03
N ASP A 29 -11.44 0.01 8.75
CA ASP A 29 -11.39 0.25 10.21
C ASP A 29 -9.96 0.32 10.78
N LYS A 30 -9.54 1.51 11.22
CA LYS A 30 -8.21 1.71 11.84
C LYS A 30 -8.11 1.09 13.23
N ASN A 31 -9.20 1.06 14.00
CA ASN A 31 -9.17 0.59 15.38
C ASN A 31 -9.07 -0.93 15.43
N THR A 32 -9.85 -1.64 14.62
CA THR A 32 -9.73 -3.10 14.51
C THR A 32 -8.33 -3.50 14.03
N PHE A 33 -7.76 -2.80 13.04
CA PHE A 33 -6.41 -3.12 12.59
C PHE A 33 -5.33 -2.76 13.63
N ALA A 34 -5.49 -1.65 14.36
CA ALA A 34 -4.62 -1.30 15.47
C ALA A 34 -4.65 -2.36 16.58
N GLN A 35 -5.83 -2.92 16.85
CA GLN A 35 -6.01 -3.97 17.86
C GLN A 35 -5.29 -5.26 17.44
N ARG A 36 -5.44 -5.68 16.17
CA ARG A 36 -4.69 -6.83 15.63
C ARG A 36 -3.17 -6.62 15.69
N LEU A 37 -2.69 -5.42 15.31
CA LEU A 37 -1.27 -5.09 15.43
C LEU A 37 -0.75 -5.11 16.87
N LEU A 38 -1.60 -4.80 17.85
CA LEU A 38 -1.25 -4.87 19.27
C LEU A 38 -1.15 -6.32 19.75
N GLU A 39 -2.08 -7.17 19.33
CA GLU A 39 -2.14 -8.59 19.73
C GLU A 39 -1.04 -9.44 19.08
N GLU A 40 -0.73 -9.19 17.80
CA GLU A 40 0.25 -9.98 17.05
C GLU A 40 1.70 -9.54 17.28
N ASN A 41 1.91 -8.36 17.88
CA ASN A 41 3.24 -7.86 18.19
C ASN A 41 3.53 -7.98 19.69
N PRO A 42 4.33 -8.97 20.14
CA PRO A 42 4.60 -9.18 21.56
C PRO A 42 5.34 -8.00 22.23
N ASN A 43 5.94 -7.11 21.44
CA ASN A 43 6.62 -5.91 21.95
C ASN A 43 5.73 -4.65 21.91
N ALA A 44 4.48 -4.76 21.47
CA ALA A 44 3.55 -3.64 21.44
C ALA A 44 2.97 -3.38 22.83
N THR A 45 2.93 -2.12 23.23
CA THR A 45 2.52 -1.73 24.59
C THR A 45 1.16 -1.03 24.64
N ARG A 46 0.79 -0.30 23.59
CA ARG A 46 -0.41 0.56 23.57
C ARG A 46 -1.04 0.65 22.18
N ILE A 47 -2.36 0.73 22.14
CA ILE A 47 -3.15 0.93 20.92
C ILE A 47 -2.82 2.25 20.21
N SER A 48 -2.56 3.33 20.96
CA SER A 48 -2.19 4.64 20.44
C SER A 48 -0.88 4.62 19.64
N GLY A 49 0.06 3.76 20.03
CA GLY A 49 1.28 3.51 19.28
C GLY A 49 0.99 2.86 17.92
N GLN A 50 0.05 1.92 17.87
CA GLN A 50 -0.35 1.25 16.63
C GLN A 50 -1.10 2.19 15.69
N LEU A 51 -2.00 3.03 16.22
CA LEU A 51 -2.67 4.09 15.45
C LEU A 51 -1.67 5.07 14.84
N THR A 52 -0.58 5.38 15.55
CA THR A 52 0.53 6.20 15.01
C THR A 52 1.22 5.51 13.85
N ARG A 53 1.56 4.21 13.98
CA ARG A 53 2.16 3.43 12.88
C ARG A 53 1.22 3.41 11.67
N ILE A 54 -0.06 3.13 11.87
CA ILE A 54 -1.07 3.15 10.81
C ILE A 54 -1.11 4.51 10.12
N SER A 55 -1.14 5.61 10.88
CA SER A 55 -1.21 6.95 10.31
C SER A 55 0.04 7.30 9.48
N CYS A 56 1.23 6.92 9.95
CA CYS A 56 2.47 7.12 9.20
C CYS A 56 2.54 6.25 7.93
N ALA A 57 2.13 4.99 8.02
CA ALA A 57 2.07 4.11 6.85
C ALA A 57 1.07 4.64 5.81
N GLN A 58 -0.11 5.09 6.24
CA GLN A 58 -1.09 5.72 5.36
C GLN A 58 -0.55 6.97 4.68
N ARG A 59 0.29 7.78 5.34
CA ARG A 59 0.95 8.92 4.68
C ARG A 59 1.86 8.48 3.54
N ILE A 60 2.59 7.37 3.68
CA ILE A 60 3.43 6.82 2.60
C ILE A 60 2.55 6.47 1.40
N PHE A 61 1.48 5.71 1.60
CA PHE A 61 0.58 5.30 0.51
C PHE A 61 -0.17 6.49 -0.12
N ARG A 62 -0.68 7.43 0.67
CA ARG A 62 -1.40 8.63 0.16
C ARG A 62 -0.53 9.52 -0.72
N ASN A 63 0.78 9.53 -0.51
CA ASN A 63 1.72 10.29 -1.32
C ASN A 63 2.33 9.47 -2.46
N ASN A 64 1.86 8.24 -2.70
CA ASN A 64 2.42 7.30 -3.70
C ASN A 64 3.92 6.97 -3.49
N LEU A 65 4.39 7.00 -2.24
CA LEU A 65 5.81 6.80 -1.88
C LEU A 65 6.12 5.35 -1.47
N GLN A 66 5.20 4.41 -1.71
CA GLN A 66 5.35 3.01 -1.30
C GLN A 66 6.52 2.30 -2.00
N ILE A 67 6.77 2.63 -3.28
CA ILE A 67 7.89 2.05 -4.05
C ILE A 67 9.23 2.54 -3.49
N GLU A 68 9.36 3.86 -3.30
CA GLU A 68 10.56 4.45 -2.71
C GLU A 68 10.80 3.93 -1.28
N ALA A 69 9.73 3.79 -0.50
CA ALA A 69 9.81 3.21 0.84
C ALA A 69 10.34 1.76 0.82
N LEU A 70 9.91 0.94 -0.14
CA LEU A 70 10.40 -0.43 -0.30
C LEU A 70 11.88 -0.47 -0.70
N LEU A 71 12.31 0.40 -1.63
CA LEU A 71 13.72 0.52 -2.01
C LEU A 71 14.60 0.87 -0.81
N LEU A 72 14.21 1.87 -0.02
CA LEU A 72 14.93 2.26 1.20
C LEU A 72 15.01 1.14 2.25
N ILE A 73 14.02 0.26 2.30
CA ILE A 73 14.02 -0.91 3.18
C ILE A 73 14.97 -1.99 2.66
N ILE A 74 15.00 -2.22 1.35
CA ILE A 74 15.89 -3.20 0.71
C ILE A 74 17.36 -2.79 0.90
N ASP A 75 17.65 -1.49 0.82
CA ASP A 75 19.00 -0.95 1.00
C ASP A 75 19.45 -0.90 2.47
N SER A 76 18.56 -1.20 3.43
CA SER A 76 18.86 -1.12 4.85
C SER A 76 19.68 -2.32 5.35
N ASN A 77 20.95 -2.09 5.72
CA ASN A 77 21.84 -3.09 6.32
C ASN A 77 21.44 -3.61 7.71
N ARG A 78 20.47 -2.96 8.38
CA ARG A 78 20.01 -3.32 9.74
C ARG A 78 18.87 -4.34 9.79
N LEU A 79 18.41 -4.84 8.64
CA LEU A 79 17.28 -5.77 8.54
C LEU A 79 17.76 -7.17 8.21
N SER A 80 16.98 -8.17 8.61
CA SER A 80 17.27 -9.56 8.26
C SER A 80 17.02 -9.79 6.76
N ASN A 81 17.76 -10.75 6.20
CA ASN A 81 17.59 -11.17 4.81
C ASN A 81 16.14 -11.61 4.51
N ALA A 82 15.45 -12.21 5.48
CA ALA A 82 14.05 -12.58 5.34
C ALA A 82 13.14 -11.35 5.10
N THR A 83 13.33 -10.27 5.86
CA THR A 83 12.58 -9.02 5.67
C THR A 83 12.92 -8.36 4.33
N ILE A 84 14.21 -8.34 3.96
CA ILE A 84 14.66 -7.76 2.67
C ILE A 84 14.07 -8.53 1.49
N ASN A 85 14.10 -9.87 1.52
CA ASN A 85 13.54 -10.71 0.46
C ASN A 85 12.02 -10.52 0.32
N LYS A 86 11.30 -10.40 1.45
CA LYS A 86 9.87 -10.09 1.44
C LYS A 86 9.60 -8.71 0.84
N ALA A 87 10.42 -7.70 1.16
CA ALA A 87 10.30 -6.37 0.56
C ALA A 87 10.54 -6.39 -0.97
N ARG A 88 11.52 -7.16 -1.46
CA ARG A 88 11.78 -7.36 -2.90
C ARG A 88 10.58 -8.02 -3.60
N ALA A 89 10.02 -9.08 -3.02
CA ALA A 89 8.85 -9.75 -3.59
C ALA A 89 7.61 -8.84 -3.66
N ILE A 90 7.44 -7.94 -2.68
CA ILE A 90 6.37 -6.93 -2.72
C ILE A 90 6.65 -5.90 -3.82
N LEU A 91 7.89 -5.40 -3.92
CA LEU A 91 8.28 -4.42 -4.94
C LEU A 91 8.04 -4.94 -6.36
N GLU A 92 8.36 -6.21 -6.62
CA GLU A 92 8.10 -6.88 -7.89
C GLU A 92 6.60 -6.92 -8.20
N LYS A 93 5.77 -7.35 -7.25
CA LYS A 93 4.30 -7.37 -7.39
C LYS A 93 3.71 -5.98 -7.66
N GLU A 94 4.20 -4.96 -6.97
CA GLU A 94 3.73 -3.58 -7.18
C GLU A 94 4.18 -3.01 -8.53
N SER A 95 5.30 -3.51 -9.08
CA SER A 95 5.78 -3.11 -10.40
C SER A 95 4.98 -3.80 -11.52
N LEU A 96 4.60 -5.07 -11.32
CA LEU A 96 3.76 -5.83 -12.24
C LEU A 96 2.28 -5.38 -12.21
N GLY A 97 1.79 -4.89 -11.07
CA GLY A 97 0.41 -4.44 -10.92
C GLY A 97 0.04 -3.13 -11.63
N LYS A 98 1.00 -2.42 -12.24
CA LYS A 98 0.75 -1.14 -12.93
C LYS A 98 0.10 -1.30 -14.32
N GLU A 99 0.00 -2.50 -14.88
CA GLU A 99 -0.65 -2.73 -16.19
C GLU A 99 -2.18 -2.93 -16.09
N GLY A 100 -2.75 -3.03 -14.89
CA GLY A 100 -4.17 -3.35 -14.70
C GLY A 100 -5.17 -2.18 -14.71
N ASP A 101 -4.73 -0.94 -14.46
CA ASP A 101 -5.64 0.20 -14.20
C ASP A 101 -5.98 1.07 -15.43
N ILE A 102 -5.38 0.81 -16.60
CA ILE A 102 -5.66 1.60 -17.82
C ILE A 102 -6.92 1.15 -18.56
N ASN A 103 -7.41 -0.09 -18.33
CA ASN A 103 -8.52 -0.64 -19.11
C ASN A 103 -9.92 -0.30 -18.56
N GLU A 104 -10.06 0.15 -17.32
CA GLU A 104 -11.39 0.44 -16.76
C GLU A 104 -11.89 1.86 -17.07
N ARG A 105 -10.99 2.79 -17.46
CA ARG A 105 -11.36 4.18 -17.81
C ARG A 105 -11.69 4.41 -19.30
N LEU A 106 -11.22 3.56 -20.21
CA LEU A 106 -11.48 3.69 -21.66
C LEU A 106 -12.78 3.01 -22.12
N SER A 107 -13.49 2.32 -21.22
CA SER A 107 -14.70 1.56 -21.53
C SER A 107 -15.99 2.40 -21.46
N SER A 108 -15.98 3.58 -20.85
CA SER A 108 -17.18 4.44 -20.74
C SER A 108 -17.37 5.43 -21.90
N GLU A 109 -16.31 5.79 -22.63
CA GLU A 109 -16.39 6.80 -23.71
C GLU A 109 -16.77 6.24 -25.09
N ARG A 110 -16.76 4.91 -25.29
CA ARG A 110 -17.10 4.29 -26.59
C ARG A 110 -18.58 3.97 -26.81
N VAL A 111 -19.43 4.06 -25.79
CA VAL A 111 -20.84 3.66 -25.92
C VAL A 111 -21.72 4.77 -26.52
N HIS A 112 -21.34 6.05 -26.39
CA HIS A 112 -22.21 7.15 -26.84
C HIS A 112 -22.16 7.47 -28.34
N SER A 113 -21.21 6.92 -29.11
CA SER A 113 -21.12 7.21 -30.56
C SER A 113 -21.86 6.20 -31.46
N ARG A 114 -22.36 5.08 -30.93
CA ARG A 114 -22.80 3.94 -31.77
C ARG A 114 -24.31 3.64 -31.73
N ILE A 115 -25.08 4.33 -30.89
CA ILE A 115 -26.53 4.10 -30.73
C ILE A 115 -27.40 4.94 -31.70
N SER A 116 -26.86 5.89 -32.47
CA SER A 116 -27.73 6.75 -33.31
C SER A 116 -27.97 6.29 -34.75
N CYS A 117 -27.50 5.10 -35.19
CA CYS A 117 -27.50 4.77 -36.63
C CYS A 117 -28.25 3.50 -37.05
N LEU A 118 -28.98 2.81 -36.16
CA LEU A 118 -29.72 1.60 -36.54
C LEU A 118 -31.11 1.54 -35.92
N GLU A 119 -31.95 2.53 -36.24
CA GLU A 119 -33.40 2.33 -36.27
C GLU A 119 -33.90 2.60 -37.68
N ASN A 120 -34.18 1.49 -38.41
CA ASN A 120 -35.19 1.24 -39.46
C ASN A 120 -35.35 2.27 -40.62
N PRO A 121 -35.56 1.83 -41.88
CA PRO A 121 -36.73 1.00 -42.20
C PRO A 121 -36.63 0.06 -43.43
N LYS A 122 -37.37 -1.06 -43.39
CA LYS A 122 -38.50 -1.36 -44.30
C LYS A 122 -39.10 -2.72 -43.99
#